data_AF-A0A6F8VF22-F1
#
_entry.id   AF-A0A6F8VF22-F1
#
_cell.length_a   1.000
_cell.length_b   1.000
_cell.length_c   1.000
_cell.angle_alpha   90.00
_cell.angle_beta   90.00
_cell.angle_gamma   90.00
#
_symmetry.space_group_name_H-M   'P 1'
#
loop_
_entity.id
_entity.type
_entity.pdbx_description
1 polymer ?
#
loop_
_entity_poly.entity_id
_entity_poly.type
_entity_poly.pdbx_seq_one_letter_code
_entity_poly.pdbx_strand_id
1 'polypeptide(L)'
;MNPVFIFLPALLLLTPRAEAANWHTLPGGAQMTLQADQPQLEATDKDKKKDKRLKVWDKITYSRLHQAILGDFYYTSAKSLTEINCTARTLKPLLRLYYDSDGNEVKSIHYRSSEPAEAVVPDTPGEAVFNFACAFKAASAVAKTAPRTKSPVQTKASPPPAKPDAAKEKTKEQKKPQPPIGTKPSPPLAPSALPAKSADTKKTVH
;
A
#
# COMPACT_ATOMS: atom_id res chain seq x y z
N MET A 1 -13.54 42.35 43.74
CA MET A 1 -12.13 42.40 43.29
C MET A 1 -11.69 40.98 42.96
N ASN A 2 -11.54 40.67 41.68
CA ASN A 2 -10.84 39.48 41.17
C ASN A 2 -9.39 39.89 40.87
N PRO A 3 -8.37 39.02 41.01
CA PRO A 3 -8.10 37.96 40.01
C PRO A 3 -7.79 36.58 40.66
N VAL A 4 -8.29 35.47 40.12
CA VAL A 4 -7.73 34.69 38.99
C VAL A 4 -6.29 34.23 39.24
N PHE A 5 -6.13 32.97 39.65
CA PHE A 5 -4.97 32.15 39.30
C PHE A 5 -5.48 30.75 38.91
N ILE A 6 -5.98 30.66 37.67
CA ILE A 6 -6.12 29.40 36.96
C ILE A 6 -4.71 29.03 36.48
N PHE A 7 -4.02 28.15 37.20
CA PHE A 7 -2.80 27.52 36.68
C PHE A 7 -3.21 26.59 35.52
N LEU A 8 -3.10 27.13 34.31
CA LEU A 8 -3.26 26.44 33.04
C LEU A 8 -2.43 25.14 33.01
N PRO A 9 -3.00 24.00 32.59
CA PRO A 9 -2.24 22.79 32.32
C PRO A 9 -1.45 22.97 31.02
N ALA A 10 -0.28 23.58 31.09
CA ALA A 10 0.62 23.81 29.95
C ALA A 10 1.44 22.56 29.56
N LEU A 11 0.85 21.36 29.64
CA LEU A 11 1.54 20.08 29.42
C LEU A 11 0.78 19.16 28.44
N LEU A 12 0.33 19.70 27.29
CA LEU A 12 -0.43 18.92 26.30
C LEU A 12 0.01 19.10 24.83
N LEU A 13 1.17 19.67 24.52
CA LEU A 13 1.51 20.01 23.12
C LEU A 13 2.82 19.44 22.56
N LEU A 14 3.42 18.43 23.20
CA LEU A 14 4.41 17.57 22.51
C LEU A 14 3.76 16.24 22.11
N THR A 15 2.68 16.31 21.32
CA THR A 15 2.25 15.12 20.58
C THR A 15 3.25 14.90 19.45
N PRO A 16 3.96 13.76 19.40
CA PRO A 16 4.72 13.41 18.22
C PRO A 16 3.73 13.39 17.05
N ARG A 17 4.05 14.11 15.96
CA ARG A 17 3.32 13.92 14.70
C ARG A 17 3.49 12.46 14.33
N ALA A 18 2.42 11.68 14.47
CA ALA A 18 2.32 10.43 13.75
C ALA A 18 2.38 10.80 12.27
N GLU A 19 3.54 10.59 11.64
CA GLU A 19 3.64 10.67 10.18
C GLU A 19 2.74 9.57 9.65
N ALA A 20 1.55 9.97 9.20
CA ALA A 20 0.64 9.08 8.53
C ALA A 20 1.33 8.53 7.27
N ALA A 21 1.08 7.27 6.95
CA ALA A 21 1.62 6.64 5.74
C ALA A 21 1.32 7.50 4.51
N ASN A 22 2.35 7.80 3.72
CA ASN A 22 2.29 8.67 2.55
C ASN A 22 2.40 7.81 1.28
N TRP A 23 1.29 7.16 0.92
CA TRP A 23 1.25 6.22 -0.20
C TRP A 23 1.31 6.94 -1.55
N HIS A 24 2.35 6.66 -2.32
CA HIS A 24 2.52 7.07 -3.70
C HIS A 24 2.09 5.97 -4.66
N THR A 25 1.24 6.28 -5.63
CA THR A 25 0.86 5.31 -6.68
C THR A 25 1.98 5.17 -7.70
N LEU A 26 2.40 3.95 -7.96
CA LEU A 26 3.44 3.59 -8.91
C LEU A 26 2.82 3.00 -10.19
N PRO A 27 3.59 2.93 -11.30
CA PRO A 27 3.17 2.18 -12.48
C PRO A 27 2.78 0.74 -12.10
N GLY A 28 1.59 0.32 -12.51
CA GLY A 28 1.03 -1.00 -12.23
C GLY A 28 0.36 -1.60 -13.47
N GLY A 29 -0.03 -2.87 -13.37
CA GLY A 29 -0.75 -3.57 -14.45
C GLY A 29 -2.24 -3.22 -14.47
N ALA A 30 -2.93 -3.52 -15.58
CA ALA A 30 -4.34 -3.15 -15.77
C ALA A 30 -5.33 -3.69 -14.71
N GLN A 31 -4.95 -4.76 -14.01
CA GLN A 31 -5.79 -5.40 -12.98
C GLN A 31 -5.29 -5.18 -11.55
N MET A 32 -4.24 -4.36 -11.36
CA MET A 32 -3.62 -4.11 -10.06
C MET A 32 -3.22 -2.65 -9.86
N THR A 33 -3.38 -2.16 -8.63
CA THR A 33 -2.82 -0.90 -8.18
C THR A 33 -1.60 -1.18 -7.32
N LEU A 34 -0.46 -0.59 -7.67
CA LEU A 34 0.77 -0.64 -6.88
C LEU A 34 0.99 0.71 -6.21
N GLN A 35 1.26 0.70 -4.90
CA GLN A 35 1.61 1.89 -4.14
C GLN A 35 2.85 1.63 -3.29
N ALA A 36 3.63 2.66 -3.01
CA ALA A 36 4.75 2.60 -2.07
C ALA A 36 4.71 3.79 -1.11
N ASP A 37 5.05 3.52 0.15
CA ASP A 37 5.21 4.56 1.17
C ASP A 37 6.61 5.19 1.09
N GLN A 38 6.80 6.32 1.74
CA GLN A 38 8.07 7.00 1.80
C GLN A 38 9.17 6.08 2.37
N PRO A 39 10.31 5.88 1.66
CA PRO A 39 11.35 4.98 2.12
C PRO A 39 12.09 5.55 3.33
N GLN A 40 12.39 4.67 4.28
CA GLN A 40 13.15 4.98 5.48
C GLN A 40 14.62 4.62 5.26
N LEU A 41 15.52 5.59 5.53
CA LEU A 41 16.96 5.37 5.51
C LEU A 41 17.37 4.60 6.76
N GLU A 42 17.97 3.44 6.59
CA GLU A 42 18.64 2.79 7.71
C GLU A 42 19.99 3.45 7.95
N ALA A 43 20.20 3.86 9.20
CA ALA A 43 21.52 4.22 9.68
C ALA A 43 22.33 2.93 9.85
N THR A 44 23.00 2.47 8.80
CA THR A 44 24.03 1.44 8.96
C THR A 44 25.14 2.01 9.83
N ASP A 45 25.40 1.36 10.96
CA ASP A 45 26.40 1.74 11.95
C ASP A 45 27.72 2.20 11.32
N LYS A 46 28.19 3.36 11.82
CA LYS A 46 29.51 4.06 11.82
C LYS A 46 30.64 3.73 10.82
N ASP A 47 30.49 2.81 9.89
CA ASP A 47 31.39 2.61 8.77
C ASP A 47 30.88 3.42 7.58
N LYS A 48 31.51 4.58 7.36
CA LYS A 48 31.23 5.53 6.27
C LYS A 48 31.35 4.94 4.84
N LYS A 49 31.53 3.62 4.69
CA LYS A 49 31.73 2.91 3.43
C LYS A 49 30.66 1.88 3.07
N LYS A 50 29.69 1.56 3.95
CA LYS A 50 28.61 0.62 3.58
C LYS A 50 27.50 1.35 2.83
N ASP A 51 27.04 0.73 1.74
CA ASP A 51 25.89 1.21 0.98
C ASP A 51 24.68 1.35 1.90
N LYS A 52 24.21 2.59 2.07
CA LYS A 52 23.00 2.86 2.85
C LYS A 52 21.82 2.14 2.23
N ARG A 53 21.27 1.19 2.99
CA ARG A 53 20.05 0.44 2.70
C ARG A 53 18.83 1.30 2.99
N LEU A 54 17.77 1.09 2.22
CA LEU A 54 16.47 1.72 2.41
C LEU A 54 15.46 0.63 2.79
N LYS A 55 14.55 0.93 3.71
CA LYS A 55 13.36 0.10 3.92
C LYS A 55 12.17 0.81 3.33
N VAL A 56 11.35 0.10 2.57
CA VAL A 56 10.14 0.66 1.96
C VAL A 56 8.98 -0.29 2.15
N TRP A 57 7.83 0.28 2.50
CA TRP A 57 6.57 -0.43 2.44
C TRP A 57 5.96 -0.26 1.06
N ASP A 58 5.51 -1.34 0.46
CA ASP A 58 4.67 -1.32 -0.73
C ASP A 58 3.34 -2.03 -0.47
N LYS A 59 2.35 -1.70 -1.29
CA LYS A 59 1.01 -2.27 -1.25
C LYS A 59 0.54 -2.56 -2.67
N ILE A 60 0.11 -3.80 -2.88
CA ILE A 60 -0.56 -4.23 -4.11
C ILE A 60 -2.03 -4.45 -3.79
N THR A 61 -2.92 -3.93 -4.64
CA THR A 61 -4.37 -4.18 -4.56
C THR A 61 -4.86 -4.66 -5.90
N TYR A 62 -5.47 -5.83 -5.93
CA TYR A 62 -6.04 -6.44 -7.12
C TYR A 62 -7.51 -6.04 -7.26
N SER A 63 -7.95 -5.86 -8.51
CA SER A 63 -9.35 -5.62 -8.84
C SER A 63 -10.25 -6.85 -8.66
N ARG A 64 -9.65 -8.04 -8.52
CA ARG A 64 -10.33 -9.32 -8.34
C ARG A 64 -9.62 -10.14 -7.28
N LEU A 65 -10.34 -11.13 -6.74
CA LEU A 65 -9.78 -12.11 -5.83
C LEU A 65 -8.60 -12.83 -6.50
N HIS A 66 -7.46 -12.85 -5.83
CA HIS A 66 -6.23 -13.47 -6.29
C HIS A 66 -5.88 -14.65 -5.38
N GLN A 67 -5.29 -15.70 -5.94
CA GLN A 67 -4.85 -16.86 -5.17
C GLN A 67 -3.34 -16.80 -5.00
N ALA A 68 -2.82 -16.99 -3.79
CA ALA A 68 -1.39 -16.88 -3.53
C ALA A 68 -0.60 -18.03 -4.18
N ILE A 69 -1.04 -19.25 -3.93
CA ILE A 69 -0.55 -20.49 -4.54
C ILE A 69 -1.79 -21.37 -4.78
N LEU A 70 -1.80 -22.15 -5.86
CA LEU A 70 -2.91 -23.08 -6.15
C LEU A 70 -3.20 -23.96 -4.93
N GLY A 71 -4.41 -23.85 -4.40
CA GLY A 71 -4.89 -24.63 -3.24
C GLY A 71 -4.61 -24.02 -1.86
N ASP A 72 -3.98 -22.85 -1.77
CA ASP A 72 -3.74 -22.15 -0.50
C ASP A 72 -4.89 -21.16 -0.19
N PHE A 73 -4.59 -19.91 0.13
CA PHE A 73 -5.58 -18.87 0.44
C PHE A 73 -5.78 -17.88 -0.71
N TYR A 74 -6.90 -17.17 -0.62
CA TYR A 74 -7.25 -16.07 -1.49
C TYR A 74 -7.08 -14.72 -0.79
N TYR A 75 -6.76 -13.69 -1.56
CA TYR A 75 -6.54 -12.34 -1.06
C TYR A 75 -6.89 -11.30 -2.13
N THR A 76 -7.16 -10.07 -1.72
CA THR A 76 -7.38 -8.94 -2.65
C THR A 76 -6.27 -7.92 -2.57
N SER A 77 -5.54 -7.86 -1.46
CA SER A 77 -4.40 -6.97 -1.31
C SER A 77 -3.28 -7.58 -0.47
N ALA A 78 -2.06 -7.11 -0.72
CA ALA A 78 -0.89 -7.47 0.05
C ALA A 78 -0.07 -6.22 0.37
N LYS A 79 0.57 -6.21 1.55
CA LYS A 79 1.58 -5.22 1.93
C LYS A 79 2.91 -5.91 2.13
N SER A 80 3.97 -5.32 1.61
CA SER A 80 5.33 -5.85 1.71
C SER A 80 6.27 -4.82 2.29
N LEU A 81 7.16 -5.27 3.19
CA LEU A 81 8.29 -4.50 3.66
C LEU A 81 9.55 -5.08 3.03
N THR A 82 10.27 -4.23 2.30
CA THR A 82 11.43 -4.64 1.51
C THR A 82 12.63 -3.76 1.86
N GLU A 83 13.79 -4.39 2.06
CA GLU A 83 15.08 -3.70 2.12
C GLU A 83 15.68 -3.57 0.72
N ILE A 84 16.21 -2.39 0.40
CA ILE A 84 16.70 -2.02 -0.93
C ILE A 84 18.14 -1.53 -0.85
N ASN A 85 19.00 -2.07 -1.72
CA ASN A 85 20.31 -1.49 -2.02
C ASN A 85 20.32 -0.92 -3.43
N CYS A 86 20.31 0.41 -3.51
CA CYS A 86 20.35 1.14 -4.78
C CYS A 86 21.64 0.93 -5.57
N THR A 87 22.79 0.76 -4.90
CA THR A 87 24.09 0.58 -5.54
C THR A 87 24.22 -0.81 -6.13
N ALA A 88 23.87 -1.84 -5.34
CA ALA A 88 23.94 -3.24 -5.78
C ALA A 88 22.74 -3.67 -6.63
N ARG A 89 21.71 -2.83 -6.75
CA ARG A 89 20.44 -3.13 -7.43
C ARG A 89 19.79 -4.43 -6.92
N THR A 90 19.70 -4.56 -5.59
CA THR A 90 19.12 -5.74 -4.92
C THR A 90 17.95 -5.40 -4.02
N LEU A 91 17.00 -6.33 -3.90
CA LEU A 91 15.88 -6.32 -2.97
C LEU A 91 16.01 -7.47 -1.98
N LYS A 92 15.60 -7.26 -0.74
CA LYS A 92 15.48 -8.32 0.26
C LYS A 92 14.13 -8.23 0.95
N PRO A 93 13.26 -9.25 0.83
CA PRO A 93 11.97 -9.25 1.51
C PRO A 93 12.19 -9.39 3.02
N LEU A 94 11.40 -8.67 3.81
CA LEU A 94 11.45 -8.72 5.27
C LEU A 94 10.12 -9.18 5.87
N LEU A 95 9.02 -8.67 5.32
CA LEU A 95 7.66 -9.01 5.77
C LEU A 95 6.69 -8.95 4.59
N ARG A 96 5.71 -9.83 4.57
CA ARG A 96 4.57 -9.76 3.67
C ARG A 96 3.27 -10.13 4.39
N LEU A 97 2.29 -9.25 4.28
CA LEU A 97 0.96 -9.37 4.89
C LEU A 97 -0.07 -9.46 3.77
N TYR A 98 -1.02 -10.38 3.89
CA TYR A 98 -2.08 -10.61 2.92
C TYR A 98 -3.44 -10.36 3.55
N TYR A 99 -4.32 -9.71 2.79
CA TYR A 99 -5.65 -9.31 3.25
C TYR A 99 -6.74 -9.77 2.28
N ASP A 100 -7.88 -10.22 2.82
CA ASP A 100 -9.07 -10.58 2.05
C ASP A 100 -9.81 -9.35 1.48
N SER A 101 -11.01 -9.54 0.92
CA SER A 101 -11.84 -8.45 0.37
C SER A 101 -12.41 -7.50 1.43
N ASP A 102 -12.54 -7.98 2.67
CA ASP A 102 -13.09 -7.23 3.79
C ASP A 102 -11.99 -6.47 4.55
N GLY A 103 -10.72 -6.69 4.17
CA GLY A 103 -9.56 -6.07 4.76
C GLY A 103 -9.01 -6.82 5.98
N ASN A 104 -9.49 -8.03 6.26
CA ASN A 104 -8.95 -8.85 7.34
C ASN A 104 -7.63 -9.49 6.90
N GLU A 105 -6.66 -9.55 7.80
CA GLU A 105 -5.41 -10.26 7.53
C GLU A 105 -5.68 -11.78 7.48
N VAL A 106 -5.36 -12.41 6.35
CA VAL A 106 -5.51 -13.86 6.16
C VAL A 106 -4.19 -14.59 6.32
N LYS A 107 -3.06 -13.92 6.11
CA LYS A 107 -1.73 -14.50 6.23
C LYS A 107 -0.66 -13.44 6.46
N SER A 108 0.35 -13.80 7.25
CA SER A 108 1.60 -13.06 7.41
C SER A 108 2.80 -13.97 7.20
N ILE A 109 3.80 -13.47 6.49
CA ILE A 109 5.08 -14.13 6.20
C ILE A 109 6.21 -13.23 6.68
N HIS A 110 6.99 -13.71 7.66
CA HIS A 110 8.20 -13.05 8.14
C HIS A 110 9.41 -13.77 7.54
N TYR A 111 10.20 -13.04 6.76
CA TYR A 111 11.37 -13.59 6.10
C TYR A 111 12.56 -13.57 7.06
N ARG A 112 13.41 -14.61 7.01
CA ARG A 112 14.54 -14.70 7.93
C ARG A 112 15.61 -13.68 7.55
N SER A 113 16.33 -13.15 8.55
CA SER A 113 17.47 -12.28 8.31
C SER A 113 18.59 -12.96 7.52
N SER A 114 18.65 -14.29 7.49
CA SER A 114 19.59 -15.07 6.69
C SER A 114 19.22 -15.18 5.22
N GLU A 115 18.00 -14.79 4.82
CA GLU A 115 17.61 -14.87 3.42
C GLU A 115 18.46 -13.94 2.55
N PRO A 116 18.90 -14.42 1.38
CA PRO A 116 19.74 -13.63 0.50
C PRO A 116 18.96 -12.44 -0.07
N ALA A 117 19.68 -11.37 -0.36
CA ALA A 117 19.14 -10.34 -1.23
C ALA A 117 19.16 -10.84 -2.67
N GLU A 118 18.10 -10.56 -3.42
CA GLU A 118 17.95 -10.96 -4.82
C GLU A 118 18.16 -9.74 -5.73
N ALA A 119 18.61 -9.99 -6.96
CA ALA A 119 18.72 -8.94 -7.96
C ALA A 119 17.32 -8.42 -8.35
N VAL A 120 17.22 -7.11 -8.62
CA VAL A 120 15.98 -6.53 -9.15
C VAL A 120 15.71 -7.10 -10.54
N VAL A 121 14.55 -7.73 -10.71
CA VAL A 121 14.09 -8.26 -12.00
C VAL A 121 13.40 -7.13 -12.79
N PRO A 122 13.83 -6.85 -14.03
CA PRO A 122 13.21 -5.83 -14.88
C PRO A 122 11.73 -6.10 -15.17
N ASP A 123 10.97 -5.03 -15.45
CA ASP A 123 9.55 -5.08 -15.82
C ASP A 123 8.65 -5.75 -14.76
N THR A 124 9.10 -5.75 -13.51
CA THR A 124 8.34 -6.27 -12.37
C THR A 124 7.85 -5.16 -11.46
N PRO A 125 6.80 -5.42 -10.64
CA PRO A 125 6.39 -4.50 -9.59
C PRO A 125 7.54 -4.15 -8.63
N GLY A 126 8.44 -5.12 -8.38
CA GLY A 126 9.63 -4.92 -7.55
C GLY A 126 10.60 -3.89 -8.13
N GLU A 127 10.76 -3.82 -9.46
CA GLU A 127 11.55 -2.77 -10.10
C GLU A 127 10.93 -1.38 -9.96
N ALA A 128 9.61 -1.27 -10.08
CA ALA A 128 8.92 0.01 -9.89
C ALA A 128 9.13 0.55 -8.47
N VAL A 129 9.02 -0.31 -7.45
CA VAL A 129 9.30 0.03 -6.04
C VAL A 129 10.78 0.40 -5.85
N PHE A 130 11.70 -0.36 -6.47
CA PHE A 130 13.14 -0.07 -6.43
C PHE A 130 13.44 1.33 -6.98
N ASN A 131 12.97 1.64 -8.18
CA ASN A 131 13.22 2.92 -8.85
C ASN A 131 12.65 4.09 -8.03
N PHE A 132 11.44 3.93 -7.48
CA PHE A 132 10.84 4.91 -6.58
C PHE A 132 11.71 5.18 -5.35
N ALA A 133 12.09 4.13 -4.62
CA ALA A 133 12.86 4.28 -3.38
C ALA A 133 14.23 4.92 -3.63
N CYS A 134 14.91 4.52 -4.71
CA CYS A 134 16.24 5.05 -5.04
C CYS A 134 16.20 6.48 -5.58
N ALA A 135 15.16 6.86 -6.33
CA ALA A 135 14.93 8.25 -6.73
C ALA A 135 14.68 9.15 -5.52
N PHE A 136 13.92 8.68 -4.53
CA PHE A 136 13.67 9.41 -3.29
C PHE A 136 14.97 9.68 -2.51
N LYS A 137 15.88 8.69 -2.43
CA LYS A 137 17.20 8.85 -1.81
C LYS A 137 18.04 9.92 -2.54
N ALA A 138 18.02 9.93 -3.86
CA ALA A 138 18.74 10.93 -4.66
C ALA A 138 18.18 12.34 -4.43
N ALA A 139 16.86 12.52 -4.49
CA ALA A 139 16.20 13.80 -4.24
C ALA A 139 16.46 14.32 -2.81
N SER A 140 16.40 13.43 -1.81
CA SER A 140 16.69 13.75 -0.41
C SER A 140 18.15 14.16 -0.17
N ALA A 141 19.10 13.63 -0.95
CA ALA A 141 20.50 14.05 -0.89
C ALA A 141 20.70 15.46 -1.45
N VAL A 142 20.06 15.78 -2.59
CA VAL A 142 20.11 17.11 -3.22
C VAL A 142 19.47 18.17 -2.33
N ALA A 143 18.33 17.87 -1.71
CA ALA A 143 17.67 18.79 -0.78
C ALA A 143 18.52 19.13 0.46
N LYS A 144 19.42 18.21 0.87
CA LYS A 144 20.34 18.43 2.00
C LYS A 144 21.58 19.24 1.63
N THR A 145 21.99 19.23 0.36
CA THR A 145 23.18 19.95 -0.12
C THR A 145 22.88 21.29 -0.78
N ALA A 146 21.61 21.58 -1.10
CA ALA A 146 21.22 22.90 -1.57
C ALA A 146 21.50 23.96 -0.49
N PRO A 147 22.34 24.98 -0.78
CA PRO A 147 22.44 26.15 0.08
C PRO A 147 21.04 26.74 0.26
N ARG A 148 20.62 27.04 1.49
CA ARG A 148 19.44 27.87 1.76
C ARG A 148 19.70 29.25 1.15
N THR A 149 19.42 29.40 -0.13
CA THR A 149 19.31 30.71 -0.76
C THR A 149 18.08 31.35 -0.12
N LYS A 150 18.32 32.44 0.60
CA LYS A 150 17.26 33.25 1.21
C LYS A 150 16.21 33.55 0.14
N SER A 151 14.99 33.04 0.33
CA SER A 151 13.82 33.52 -0.42
C SER A 151 13.78 35.05 -0.34
N PRO A 152 13.76 35.77 -1.47
CA PRO A 152 13.31 37.14 -1.46
C PRO A 152 11.83 37.15 -1.10
N VAL A 153 11.56 37.91 -0.06
CA VAL A 153 10.29 38.43 0.43
C VAL A 153 9.19 38.53 -0.65
N GLN A 154 8.02 38.00 -0.30
CA GLN A 154 6.73 38.24 -0.95
C GLN A 154 6.50 39.73 -1.21
N THR A 155 6.06 40.11 -2.41
CA THR A 155 5.12 41.23 -2.54
C THR A 155 4.25 41.11 -3.78
N LYS A 156 2.95 41.36 -3.57
CA LYS A 156 1.86 41.62 -4.52
C LYS A 156 1.26 40.39 -5.23
N ALA A 157 -0.04 40.25 -5.40
CA ALA A 157 -1.26 40.82 -4.81
C ALA A 157 -2.39 40.01 -5.49
N SER A 158 -3.30 39.41 -4.72
CA SER A 158 -4.51 38.81 -5.30
C SER A 158 -5.47 39.91 -5.75
N PRO A 159 -6.12 39.80 -6.92
CA PRO A 159 -7.38 40.48 -7.17
C PRO A 159 -8.56 39.66 -6.60
N PRO A 160 -9.57 40.31 -5.99
CA PRO A 160 -10.74 39.67 -5.39
C PRO A 160 -11.75 39.12 -6.42
N PRO A 161 -12.70 38.27 -5.99
CA PRO A 161 -13.58 37.50 -6.87
C PRO A 161 -14.77 38.33 -7.36
N ALA A 162 -15.13 38.19 -8.64
CA ALA A 162 -16.41 38.63 -9.18
C ALA A 162 -17.37 37.44 -9.30
N LYS A 163 -18.55 37.58 -8.69
CA LYS A 163 -19.80 36.85 -8.95
C LYS A 163 -20.90 37.93 -9.10
N PRO A 164 -22.13 37.57 -9.49
CA PRO A 164 -22.56 36.84 -10.69
C PRO A 164 -23.67 37.65 -11.41
N ASP A 165 -23.95 37.37 -12.68
CA ASP A 165 -25.24 37.79 -13.25
C ASP A 165 -25.92 36.69 -14.05
N ALA A 166 -27.24 36.75 -13.93
CA ALA A 166 -28.19 35.68 -14.07
C ALA A 166 -28.65 35.45 -15.51
N ALA A 167 -29.15 34.22 -15.69
CA ALA A 167 -30.35 33.86 -16.44
C ALA A 167 -30.37 34.06 -17.97
N LYS A 168 -30.37 32.92 -18.68
CA LYS A 168 -31.62 32.54 -19.35
C LYS A 168 -31.78 31.02 -19.48
N GLU A 169 -32.83 30.60 -18.79
CA GLU A 169 -33.58 29.36 -18.79
C GLU A 169 -33.94 28.85 -20.20
N LYS A 170 -33.88 27.52 -20.41
CA LYS A 170 -34.94 26.77 -21.08
C LYS A 170 -34.92 25.28 -20.71
N THR A 171 -36.00 24.91 -20.05
CA THR A 171 -36.50 23.60 -19.61
C THR A 171 -36.70 22.58 -20.73
N LYS A 172 -36.37 21.32 -20.44
CA LYS A 172 -37.08 20.04 -20.74
C LYS A 172 -36.09 18.89 -20.52
N GLU A 173 -36.40 17.71 -19.99
CA GLU A 173 -37.62 17.08 -19.51
C GLU A 173 -37.16 15.90 -18.64
N GLN A 174 -37.96 15.59 -17.63
CA GLN A 174 -37.71 14.65 -16.56
C GLN A 174 -37.98 13.21 -17.03
N LYS A 175 -37.07 12.25 -16.77
CA LYS A 175 -37.50 10.85 -16.58
C LYS A 175 -36.71 10.17 -15.45
N LYS A 176 -37.49 9.76 -14.46
CA LYS A 176 -37.15 9.12 -13.18
C LYS A 176 -36.57 7.70 -13.38
N PRO A 177 -35.80 7.17 -12.40
CA PRO A 177 -35.12 5.87 -12.46
C PRO A 177 -36.09 4.70 -12.34
N GLN A 178 -35.74 3.58 -12.97
CA GLN A 178 -36.37 2.27 -12.78
C GLN A 178 -35.43 1.36 -11.97
N PRO A 179 -35.83 0.83 -10.80
CA PRO A 179 -35.24 -0.35 -10.19
C PRO A 179 -36.14 -1.59 -10.43
N PRO A 180 -35.78 -2.78 -9.91
CA PRO A 180 -34.95 -3.81 -10.52
C PRO A 180 -35.79 -5.01 -11.03
N ILE A 181 -35.34 -5.70 -12.09
CA ILE A 181 -35.91 -7.02 -12.44
C ILE A 181 -34.90 -8.08 -12.00
N GLY A 182 -35.29 -8.85 -10.99
CA GLY A 182 -34.53 -9.95 -10.46
C GLY A 182 -34.43 -11.11 -11.44
N THR A 183 -33.26 -11.74 -11.44
CA THR A 183 -33.13 -13.16 -11.80
C THR A 183 -32.54 -13.89 -10.61
N LYS A 184 -33.42 -14.71 -10.05
CA LYS A 184 -33.25 -15.74 -9.04
C LYS A 184 -31.87 -16.47 -9.12
N PRO A 185 -31.23 -16.77 -7.97
CA PRO A 185 -30.05 -17.62 -7.94
C PRO A 185 -30.39 -19.05 -8.39
N SER A 186 -29.59 -19.60 -9.30
CA SER A 186 -29.62 -21.02 -9.63
C SER A 186 -29.23 -21.86 -8.41
N PRO A 187 -29.91 -22.98 -8.13
CA PRO A 187 -29.60 -23.83 -6.99
C PRO A 187 -28.20 -24.50 -7.12
N PRO A 188 -27.53 -24.81 -6.01
CA PRO A 188 -26.25 -25.50 -6.01
C PRO A 188 -26.41 -26.90 -6.61
N LEU A 189 -25.50 -27.25 -7.52
CA LEU A 189 -25.34 -28.62 -8.01
C LEU A 189 -25.01 -29.53 -6.81
N ALA A 190 -25.87 -30.51 -6.57
CA ALA A 190 -25.67 -31.53 -5.55
C ALA A 190 -24.37 -32.33 -5.79
N PRO A 191 -23.72 -32.83 -4.72
CA PRO A 191 -22.52 -33.65 -4.83
C PRO A 191 -22.83 -34.96 -5.57
N SER A 192 -22.10 -35.23 -6.64
CA SER A 192 -22.12 -36.55 -7.29
C SER A 192 -21.56 -37.59 -6.33
N ALA A 193 -22.33 -38.66 -6.22
CA ALA A 193 -22.17 -39.77 -5.31
C ALA A 193 -20.81 -40.49 -5.44
N LEU A 194 -20.31 -40.93 -4.29
CA LEU A 194 -19.42 -42.08 -4.14
C LEU A 194 -19.96 -43.29 -4.90
N PRO A 195 -19.12 -44.09 -5.57
CA PRO A 195 -19.34 -45.52 -5.62
C PRO A 195 -18.67 -46.16 -4.39
N ALA A 196 -19.53 -46.68 -3.51
CA ALA A 196 -19.18 -47.70 -2.55
C ALA A 196 -19.14 -49.09 -3.22
N LYS A 197 -18.46 -50.01 -2.52
CA LYS A 197 -18.28 -51.47 -2.73
C LYS A 197 -16.98 -51.79 -3.49
N SER A 198 -16.14 -52.70 -3.02
CA SER A 198 -16.46 -53.95 -2.33
C SER A 198 -15.43 -54.34 -1.26
N ALA A 199 -15.94 -54.84 -0.14
CA ALA A 199 -15.21 -55.68 0.80
C ALA A 199 -15.03 -57.10 0.22
N ASP A 200 -13.86 -57.71 0.44
CA ASP A 200 -13.68 -59.15 0.65
C ASP A 200 -12.33 -59.37 1.37
N THR A 201 -12.27 -59.62 2.68
CA THR A 201 -12.38 -60.90 3.43
C THR A 201 -11.06 -61.70 3.51
N LYS A 202 -10.58 -61.87 4.76
CA LYS A 202 -9.71 -62.94 5.32
C LYS A 202 -8.34 -63.18 4.65
N LYS A 203 -7.23 -63.44 5.36
CA LYS A 203 -7.05 -64.55 6.33
C LYS A 203 -5.66 -64.42 7.00
N THR A 204 -5.64 -64.36 8.33
CA THR A 204 -4.83 -65.14 9.30
C THR A 204 -3.49 -65.78 8.85
N VAL A 205 -2.43 -65.43 9.60
CA VAL A 205 -1.28 -66.26 10.11
C VAL A 205 -0.25 -66.80 9.10
N HIS A 206 0.99 -66.30 9.20
CA HIS A 206 2.12 -66.98 9.85
C HIS A 206 3.27 -66.03 10.14
#